data_AF-A0A5C8VCP1-F1
#
_entry.id   AF-A0A5C8VCP1-F1
#
_cell.length_a   1.000
_cell.length_b   1.000
_cell.length_c   1.000
_cell.angle_alpha   90.00
_cell.angle_beta   90.00
_cell.angle_gamma   90.00
#
_symmetry.space_group_name_H-M   'P 1'
#
loop_
_entity.id
_entity.type
_entity.pdbx_description
1 polymer ?
#
loop_
_entity_poly.entity_id
_entity_poly.type
_entity_poly.pdbx_seq_one_letter_code
_entity_poly.pdbx_strand_id
1 'polypeptide(L)' 'MPKKSPRRRAADPACPTVASLSLPVKLVTRQEDAELRALIERYEQLLCDWEHLTHRALKALVDRPTPRSERHDALRRS' A
#
# COMPACT_ATOMS: atom_id res chain seq x y z
N MET A 1 37.66 -12.72 16.82
CA MET A 1 36.78 -12.52 15.66
C MET A 1 35.32 -12.48 16.13
N PRO A 2 34.63 -11.32 16.19
CA PRO A 2 33.24 -11.29 16.61
C PRO A 2 32.33 -11.66 15.43
N LYS A 3 31.58 -12.76 15.57
CA LYS A 3 30.55 -13.17 14.60
C LYS A 3 29.42 -12.14 14.63
N LYS A 4 29.22 -11.42 13.53
CA LYS A 4 28.11 -10.47 13.36
C LYS A 4 26.80 -11.26 13.42
N SER A 5 25.98 -11.02 14.45
CA SER A 5 24.62 -11.55 14.51
C SER A 5 23.78 -10.92 13.40
N PRO A 6 22.88 -11.67 12.74
CA PRO A 6 21.96 -11.08 11.77
C PRO A 6 21.02 -10.14 12.53
N ARG A 7 20.98 -8.87 12.13
CA ARG A 7 20.04 -7.87 12.64
C ARG A 7 18.61 -8.39 12.38
N ARG A 8 17.91 -8.84 13.43
CA ARG A 8 16.46 -9.03 13.39
C ARG A 8 15.86 -7.68 13.00
N ARG A 9 15.38 -7.54 11.77
CA ARG A 9 14.47 -6.43 11.44
C ARG A 9 13.26 -6.62 12.34
N ALA A 10 12.99 -5.65 13.20
CA ALA A 10 11.71 -5.54 13.88
C ALA A 10 10.63 -5.49 12.79
N ALA A 11 9.55 -6.26 12.96
CA ALA A 11 8.40 -6.16 12.07
C ALA A 11 7.96 -4.69 12.02
N ASP A 12 7.86 -4.15 10.81
CA ASP A 12 7.43 -2.78 10.59
C ASP A 12 6.01 -2.62 11.18
N PRO A 13 5.79 -1.73 12.17
CA PRO A 13 4.48 -1.54 12.77
C PRO A 13 3.44 -0.97 11.80
N ALA A 14 3.88 -0.39 10.67
CA ALA A 14 2.99 0.06 9.60
C ALA A 14 2.50 -1.09 8.69
N CYS A 15 3.14 -2.26 8.78
CA CYS A 15 2.82 -3.45 7.98
C CYS A 15 2.49 -4.61 8.91
N PRO A 16 1.28 -4.64 9.52
CA PRO A 16 0.87 -5.77 10.34
C PRO A 16 0.88 -7.04 9.48
N THR A 17 1.84 -7.91 9.74
CA THR A 17 1.85 -9.28 9.20
C THR A 17 0.83 -10.10 9.96
N VAL A 18 0.14 -11.04 9.32
CA VAL A 18 -0.92 -11.86 9.95
C VAL A 18 -0.47 -12.51 11.27
N ALA A 19 0.84 -12.78 11.43
CA ALA A 19 1.46 -13.28 12.65
C ALA A 19 1.42 -12.31 13.86
N SER A 20 1.26 -11.00 13.67
CA SER A 20 1.17 -10.02 14.77
C SER A 20 -0.22 -9.96 15.41
N LEU A 21 -1.24 -10.55 14.78
CA LEU A 21 -2.63 -10.43 15.22
C LEU A 21 -2.96 -11.27 16.47
N SER A 22 -2.03 -12.08 17.00
CA SER A 22 -2.18 -12.80 18.28
C SER A 22 -3.55 -13.47 18.44
N LEU A 23 -4.14 -13.95 17.33
CA LEU A 23 -5.53 -14.38 17.35
C LEU A 23 -5.61 -15.72 18.08
N PRO A 24 -6.53 -15.89 19.05
CA PRO A 24 -6.76 -17.17 19.68
C PRO A 24 -7.14 -18.18 18.59
N VAL A 25 -6.30 -19.22 18.43
CA VAL A 25 -6.51 -20.28 17.44
C VAL A 25 -7.72 -21.10 17.90
N LYS A 26 -8.90 -20.69 17.44
CA LYS A 26 -10.10 -21.52 17.52
C LYS A 26 -10.02 -22.53 16.38
N LEU A 27 -10.31 -23.79 16.67
CA LEU A 27 -10.49 -24.82 15.65
C LEU A 27 -11.77 -24.48 14.89
N VAL A 28 -11.61 -23.77 13.77
CA VAL A 28 -12.67 -23.37 12.86
C VAL A 28 -13.04 -24.58 12.00
N THR A 29 -14.32 -24.80 11.74
CA THR A 29 -14.73 -25.92 10.88
C THR A 29 -14.18 -25.71 9.46
N ARG A 30 -13.86 -26.79 8.74
CA ARG A 30 -13.19 -26.69 7.42
C ARG A 30 -13.94 -25.82 6.40
N GLN A 31 -15.27 -25.73 6.53
CA GLN A 31 -16.11 -24.87 5.70
C GLN A 31 -15.91 -23.38 6.03
N GLU A 32 -15.93 -23.03 7.31
CA GLU A 32 -15.67 -21.67 7.79
C GLU A 32 -14.21 -21.23 7.48
N ASP A 33 -13.25 -22.15 7.46
CA ASP A 33 -11.85 -21.86 7.04
C ASP A 33 -11.76 -21.54 5.54
N ALA A 34 -12.53 -22.24 4.69
CA ALA A 34 -12.59 -21.94 3.25
C ALA A 34 -13.25 -20.58 2.98
N GLU A 35 -14.34 -20.26 3.69
CA GLU A 35 -15.00 -18.96 3.61
C GLU A 35 -14.11 -17.82 4.11
N LEU A 36 -13.40 -18.03 5.21
CA LEU A 36 -12.44 -17.07 5.74
C LEU A 36 -11.30 -16.80 4.76
N ARG A 37 -10.73 -17.85 4.13
CA ARG A 37 -9.70 -17.70 3.10
C ARG A 37 -10.23 -16.93 1.89
N ALA A 38 -11.42 -17.25 1.41
CA ALA A 38 -12.03 -16.52 0.29
C ALA A 38 -12.26 -15.04 0.62
N LEU A 39 -12.63 -14.71 1.86
CA LEU A 39 -12.75 -13.33 2.32
C LEU A 39 -11.40 -12.61 2.38
N ILE A 40 -10.36 -13.29 2.87
CA ILE A 40 -9.00 -12.75 2.90
C ILE A 40 -8.50 -12.47 1.48
N GLU A 41 -8.61 -13.43 0.57
CA GLU A 41 -8.20 -13.27 -0.83
C GLU A 41 -8.94 -12.10 -1.51
N ARG A 42 -10.24 -11.97 -1.26
CA ARG A 42 -11.04 -10.87 -1.80
C ARG A 42 -10.61 -9.52 -1.21
N TYR A 43 -10.28 -9.48 0.08
CA TYR A 43 -9.79 -8.26 0.73
C TYR A 43 -8.42 -7.85 0.20
N GLU A 44 -7.50 -8.79 0.01
CA GLU A 44 -6.19 -8.55 -0.60
C GLU A 44 -6.32 -8.06 -2.04
N GLN A 45 -7.22 -8.65 -2.83
CA GLN A 45 -7.49 -8.17 -4.18
C GLN A 45 -8.01 -6.72 -4.19
N LEU A 46 -8.92 -6.39 -3.27
CA LEU A 46 -9.47 -5.04 -3.14
C LEU A 46 -8.38 -4.01 -2.78
N LEU A 47 -7.42 -4.39 -1.93
CA LEU A 47 -6.27 -3.55 -1.59
C LEU A 47 -5.39 -3.30 -2.82
N CYS A 48 -5.08 -4.34 -3.58
CA CYS A 48 -4.30 -4.23 -4.82
C CYS A 48 -4.98 -3.32 -5.85
N ASP A 49 -6.31 -3.43 -6.00
CA ASP A 49 -7.09 -2.60 -6.92
C ASP A 49 -7.11 -1.14 -6.46
N TRP A 50 -7.26 -0.90 -5.16
CA TRP A 50 -7.23 0.44 -4.57
C TRP A 50 -5.86 1.11 -4.75
N GLU A 51 -4.77 0.38 -4.54
CA GLU A 51 -3.41 0.88 -4.80
C GLU A 51 -3.21 1.24 -6.29
N HIS A 52 -3.70 0.38 -7.20
CA HIS A 52 -3.63 0.67 -8.63
C HIS A 52 -4.43 1.92 -9.03
N LEU A 53 -5.64 2.07 -8.49
CA LEU A 53 -6.50 3.23 -8.77
C LEU A 53 -5.89 4.52 -8.24
N THR A 54 -5.36 4.51 -7.00
CA THR A 54 -4.72 5.68 -6.41
C THR A 54 -3.46 6.06 -7.17
N HIS A 55 -2.62 5.09 -7.55
CA HIS A 55 -1.45 5.34 -8.39
C HIS A 55 -1.82 5.98 -9.73
N ARG A 56 -2.85 5.45 -10.42
CA ARG A 56 -3.34 6.02 -11.69
C ARG A 56 -3.89 7.43 -11.51
N ALA A 57 -4.64 7.69 -10.45
CA ALA A 57 -5.19 9.01 -10.17
C ALA A 57 -4.07 10.04 -9.93
N LEU A 58 -3.07 9.68 -9.11
CA LEU A 58 -1.91 10.55 -8.85
C LEU A 58 -1.12 10.81 -10.13
N LYS A 59 -0.89 9.78 -10.94
CA LYS A 59 -0.20 9.93 -12.24
C LYS A 59 -0.98 10.87 -13.17
N ALA A 60 -2.29 10.71 -13.28
CA ALA A 60 -3.13 11.60 -14.10
C ALA A 60 -3.11 13.06 -13.62
N LEU A 61 -2.97 13.29 -12.31
CA LEU A 61 -2.80 14.64 -11.76
C LEU A 61 -1.44 15.24 -12.11
N VAL A 62 -0.38 14.44 -12.09
CA VAL A 62 0.98 14.87 -12.47
C VAL A 62 1.08 15.15 -13.97
N ASP A 63 0.49 14.29 -14.79
CA ASP A 63 0.49 14.42 -16.26
C ASP A 63 -0.45 15.54 -16.75
N ARG A 64 -1.19 16.20 -15.84
CA ARG A 64 -2.07 17.31 -16.19
C ARG A 64 -1.21 18.47 -16.70
N PRO A 65 -1.40 18.93 -17.96
CA PRO A 65 -0.69 20.09 -18.45
C PRO A 65 -1.07 21.29 -17.59
N THR A 66 -0.10 21.80 -16.84
CA THR A 66 -0.24 23.10 -16.19
C THR A 66 -0.30 24.13 -17.30
N PRO A 67 -1.33 24.99 -17.38
CA PRO A 67 -1.30 26.10 -18.31
C PRO A 67 -0.10 26.95 -17.91
N ARG A 68 0.92 26.94 -18.78
CA ARG A 68 2.11 27.77 -18.64
C ARG A 68 1.57 29.20 -18.50
N SER A 69 1.70 29.76 -17.30
CA SER A 69 1.24 31.10 -17.01
C SER A 69 2.00 32.05 -17.92
N GLU A 70 1.38 32.45 -19.04
CA GLU A 70 1.89 33.46 -19.98
C GLU A 70 2.09 34.83 -19.30
N ARG A 71 1.75 34.96 -18.02
CA ARG A 71 1.85 36.19 -17.24
C ARG A 71 3.29 36.59 -16.89
N HIS A 72 4.30 35.74 -17.11
CA HIS A 72 5.70 36.12 -16.82
C HIS A 72 6.43 36.79 -17.99
N ASP A 73 5.98 36.62 -19.24
CA ASP A 73 6.67 37.22 -20.39
C ASP A 73 6.24 38.67 -20.67
N ALA A 74 5.11 39.12 -20.08
CA ALA A 74 4.62 40.49 -20.23
C ALA A 74 5.40 41.53 -19.40
N LEU A 75 6.18 41.12 -18.40
CA LEU A 75 6.93 42.03 -17.51
C LEU A 75 8.40 42.25 -17.92
N ARG A 76 8.87 41.61 -19.00
CA ARG A 76 10.26 41.76 -19.50
C ARG A 76 10.40 42.66 -20.73
N ARG A 77 9.30 43.23 -21.24
CA ARG A 77 9.32 44.10 -22.43
C ARG A 77 8.83 45.53 -22.13
N SER A 78 9.23 46.09 -21.00
CA SER A 78 9.07 47.51 -20.67
C SER A 78 10.42 48.13 -20.39
#